data_AF-A0A844H2W6-F1
#
_entry.id   AF-A0A844H2W6-F1
#
_cell.length_a   1.000
_cell.length_b   1.000
_cell.length_c   1.000
_cell.angle_alpha   90.00
_cell.angle_beta   90.00
_cell.angle_gamma   90.00
#
_symmetry.space_group_name_H-M   'P 1'
#
loop_
_entity.id
_entity.type
_entity.pdbx_description
1 polymer ?
#
loop_
_entity_poly.entity_id
_entity_poly.type
_entity_poly.pdbx_seq_one_letter_code
_entity_poly.pdbx_strand_id
1 'polypeptide(L)'
;MMKPDESIQIFVPLKLRKQNGRPKIMPPATYLPSEDRTQDPHILRAIGRAWGWRRRMEAGEFSTVTDLAKAVGLAERHVSRQLRLAYLAPGVLKRLVYKREVPAVTLLKLTDVAALPWHEQPERVFD
;
A
#
# COMPACT_ATOMS: atom_id res chain seq x y z
N MET A 1 0.33 45.14 -1.76
CA MET A 1 0.23 44.84 -0.31
C MET A 1 -1.15 44.24 -0.06
N MET A 2 -1.22 42.94 0.21
CA MET A 2 -2.49 42.21 0.42
C MET A 2 -3.05 42.62 1.79
N LYS A 3 -4.34 43.02 1.85
CA LYS A 3 -4.95 43.50 3.09
C LYS A 3 -5.13 42.32 4.07
N PRO A 4 -4.85 42.48 5.37
CA PRO A 4 -4.95 41.41 6.37
C PRO A 4 -6.38 40.88 6.63
N ASP A 5 -7.41 41.48 6.03
CA ASP A 5 -8.82 41.12 6.24
C ASP A 5 -9.39 40.08 5.25
N GLU A 6 -8.62 39.59 4.28
CA GLU A 6 -9.06 38.52 3.37
C GLU A 6 -8.67 37.12 3.90
N SER A 7 -9.07 36.80 5.13
CA SER A 7 -8.93 35.43 5.66
C SER A 7 -10.29 34.79 5.91
N ILE A 8 -10.51 33.62 5.32
CA ILE A 8 -11.72 32.82 5.56
C ILE A 8 -11.48 32.02 6.84
N GLN A 9 -12.21 32.36 7.91
CA GLN A 9 -12.25 31.56 9.13
C GLN A 9 -13.32 30.49 9.01
N ILE A 10 -12.91 29.22 9.03
CA ILE A 10 -13.83 28.07 9.00
C ILE A 10 -13.85 27.46 10.41
N PHE A 11 -15.01 27.46 11.05
CA PHE A 11 -15.21 26.73 12.30
C PHE A 11 -15.68 25.31 11.99
N VAL A 12 -14.80 24.32 12.21
CA VAL A 12 -15.14 22.90 12.05
C VAL A 12 -15.35 22.31 13.45
N PRO A 13 -16.59 21.91 13.83
CA PRO A 13 -16.83 21.29 15.12
C PRO A 13 -16.18 19.89 15.17
N LEU A 14 -15.16 19.74 16.01
CA LEU A 14 -14.43 18.47 16.19
C LEU A 14 -14.83 17.80 17.50
N LYS A 15 -15.10 16.50 17.48
CA LYS A 15 -15.25 15.68 18.70
C LYS A 15 -13.95 14.89 18.92
N LEU A 16 -13.21 15.24 19.98
CA LEU A 16 -12.04 14.49 20.40
C LEU A 16 -12.46 13.11 20.93
N ARG A 17 -11.85 12.05 20.40
CA ARG A 17 -12.05 10.66 20.86
C ARG A 17 -10.70 10.04 21.22
N LYS A 18 -10.70 9.01 22.06
CA LYS A 18 -9.47 8.29 22.44
C LYS A 18 -9.36 7.00 21.62
N GLN A 19 -8.20 6.80 20.97
CA GLN A 19 -7.82 5.52 20.35
C GLN A 19 -6.54 5.02 21.02
N ASN A 20 -6.55 3.81 21.57
CA ASN A 20 -5.43 3.23 22.33
C ASN A 20 -4.95 4.15 23.47
N GLY A 21 -5.88 4.80 24.18
CA GLY A 21 -5.57 5.69 25.30
C GLY A 21 -5.09 7.10 24.94
N ARG A 22 -4.78 7.38 23.66
CA ARG A 22 -4.32 8.70 23.20
C ARG A 22 -5.45 9.50 22.54
N PRO A 23 -5.58 10.81 22.80
CA PRO A 23 -6.56 11.65 22.11
C PRO A 23 -6.20 11.74 20.63
N LYS A 24 -7.16 11.43 19.76
CA LYS A 24 -7.06 11.59 18.31
C LYS A 24 -8.31 12.28 17.79
N ILE A 25 -8.12 13.11 16.76
CA ILE A 25 -9.24 13.58 15.94
C ILE A 25 -9.74 12.37 15.18
N MET A 26 -10.99 11.99 15.44
CA MET A 26 -11.64 10.87 14.75
C MET A 26 -12.74 11.40 13.85
N PRO A 27 -13.00 10.72 12.72
CA PRO A 27 -14.14 11.05 11.90
C PRO A 27 -15.46 10.83 12.68
N PRO A 28 -16.59 11.42 12.21
CA PRO A 28 -17.90 11.29 12.85
C PRO A 28 -18.30 9.84 13.10
N ALA A 29 -19.17 9.57 14.09
CA ALA A 29 -19.58 8.19 14.40
C ALA A 29 -20.34 7.48 13.27
N THR A 30 -20.95 8.24 12.37
CA THR A 30 -21.64 7.78 11.15
C THR A 30 -20.70 7.60 9.95
N TYR A 31 -19.42 7.94 10.11
CA TYR A 31 -18.43 7.77 9.06
C TYR A 31 -18.19 6.29 8.80
N LEU A 32 -18.41 5.87 7.56
CA LEU A 32 -18.12 4.52 7.11
C LEU A 32 -16.69 4.53 6.53
N PRO A 33 -15.75 3.73 7.08
CA PRO A 33 -14.38 3.64 6.53
C PRO A 33 -14.32 3.22 5.06
N SER A 34 -15.39 2.60 4.54
CA SER A 34 -15.55 2.28 3.12
C SER A 34 -15.62 3.51 2.21
N GLU A 35 -15.96 4.69 2.75
CA GLU A 35 -16.07 5.94 1.98
C GLU A 35 -14.70 6.58 1.68
N ASP A 36 -13.66 6.30 2.47
CA ASP A 36 -12.34 6.89 2.20
C ASP A 36 -11.65 6.31 0.96
N ARG A 37 -12.12 5.18 0.41
CA ARG A 37 -11.44 4.43 -0.67
C ARG A 37 -9.92 4.39 -0.46
N THR A 38 -9.47 4.34 0.79
CA THR A 38 -8.06 4.30 1.09
C THR A 38 -7.65 2.85 0.96
N GLN A 39 -6.93 2.56 -0.12
CA GLN A 39 -6.17 1.31 -0.23
C GLN A 39 -5.51 1.01 1.10
N ASP A 40 -5.55 -0.27 1.49
CA ASP A 40 -4.81 -0.73 2.66
C ASP A 40 -3.35 -0.24 2.52
N PRO A 41 -2.89 0.65 3.42
CA PRO A 41 -1.53 1.17 3.39
C PRO A 41 -0.49 0.06 3.40
N HIS A 42 -0.82 -1.12 3.93
CA HIS A 42 0.05 -2.28 3.95
C HIS A 42 0.32 -2.84 2.54
N ILE A 43 -0.68 -2.88 1.66
CA ILE A 43 -0.53 -3.38 0.27
C ILE A 43 0.33 -2.42 -0.53
N LEU A 44 0.04 -1.12 -0.49
CA LEU A 44 0.84 -0.12 -1.20
C LEU A 44 2.30 -0.09 -0.71
N ARG A 45 2.52 -0.20 0.60
CA ARG A 45 3.87 -0.29 1.18
C ARG A 45 4.59 -1.56 0.73
N ALA A 46 3.91 -2.70 0.66
CA ALA A 46 4.50 -3.95 0.21
C ALA A 46 4.89 -3.89 -1.27
N ILE A 47 4.03 -3.35 -2.13
CA ILE A 47 4.33 -3.13 -3.55
C ILE A 47 5.52 -2.16 -3.69
N GLY A 48 5.47 -1.01 -3.01
CA GLY A 48 6.56 -0.02 -3.06
C GLY A 48 7.89 -0.60 -2.59
N ARG A 49 7.88 -1.43 -1.54
CA ARG A 49 9.07 -2.14 -1.05
C ARG A 49 9.61 -3.13 -2.08
N ALA A 50 8.76 -3.95 -2.68
CA ALA A 50 9.16 -4.90 -3.71
C ALA A 50 9.83 -4.19 -4.90
N TRP A 51 9.26 -3.08 -5.37
CA TRP A 51 9.85 -2.24 -6.41
C TRP A 51 11.16 -1.56 -5.99
N GLY A 52 11.27 -1.14 -4.73
CA GLY A 52 12.52 -0.62 -4.18
C GLY A 52 13.62 -1.68 -4.18
N TRP A 53 13.31 -2.88 -3.72
CA TRP A 53 14.26 -4.01 -3.73
C TRP A 53 14.68 -4.40 -5.14
N ARG A 54 13.72 -4.53 -6.06
CA ARG A 54 14.01 -4.83 -7.47
C ARG A 54 15.00 -3.83 -8.08
N ARG A 55 14.77 -2.52 -7.89
CA ARG A 55 15.66 -1.47 -8.42
C ARG A 55 17.07 -1.54 -7.83
N ARG A 56 17.20 -1.82 -6.53
CA ARG A 56 18.50 -1.98 -5.87
C ARG A 56 19.26 -3.21 -6.38
N MET A 57 18.54 -4.31 -6.62
CA MET A 57 19.11 -5.49 -7.26
C MET A 57 19.53 -5.22 -8.71
N GLU A 58 18.70 -4.53 -9.49
CA GLU A 58 19.03 -4.12 -10.88
C GLU A 58 20.22 -3.14 -10.92
N ALA A 59 20.39 -2.31 -9.88
CA ALA A 59 21.55 -1.44 -9.73
C ALA A 59 22.83 -2.17 -9.28
N GLY A 60 22.77 -3.49 -9.04
CA GLY A 60 23.90 -4.30 -8.61
C GLY A 60 24.27 -4.17 -7.13
N GLU A 61 23.44 -3.52 -6.29
CA GLU A 61 23.68 -3.45 -4.84
C GLU A 61 23.61 -4.84 -4.18
N PHE A 62 22.84 -5.75 -4.75
CA PHE A 62 22.69 -7.13 -4.29
C PHE A 62 22.71 -8.09 -5.48
N SER A 63 23.62 -9.07 -5.44
CA SER A 63 23.76 -10.08 -6.48
C SER A 63 22.69 -11.17 -6.42
N THR A 64 22.21 -11.50 -5.21
CA THR A 64 21.22 -12.56 -4.99
C THR A 64 20.10 -12.13 -4.07
N VAL A 65 18.97 -12.84 -4.13
CA VAL A 65 17.86 -12.62 -3.17
C VAL A 65 18.29 -12.96 -1.74
N THR A 66 19.21 -13.90 -1.56
CA THR A 66 19.81 -14.23 -0.26
C THR A 66 20.61 -13.06 0.32
N ASP A 67 21.38 -12.34 -0.51
CA ASP A 67 22.13 -11.15 -0.07
C ASP A 67 21.20 -10.02 0.37
N LEU A 68 20.15 -9.78 -0.43
CA LEU A 68 19.10 -8.84 -0.07
C LEU A 68 18.44 -9.23 1.26
N ALA A 69 18.11 -10.52 1.44
CA ALA A 69 17.47 -11.03 2.65
C ALA A 69 18.32 -10.85 3.91
N LYS A 70 19.63 -11.12 3.82
CA LYS A 70 20.60 -10.84 4.88
C LYS A 70 20.65 -9.35 5.20
N ALA A 71 20.72 -8.49 4.18
CA ALA A 71 20.82 -7.03 4.36
C ALA A 71 19.58 -6.40 5.01
N VAL A 72 18.38 -6.94 4.76
CA VAL A 72 17.13 -6.45 5.38
C VAL A 72 16.73 -7.21 6.65
N GLY A 73 17.50 -8.22 7.07
CA GLY A 73 17.21 -9.01 8.27
C GLY A 73 15.94 -9.86 8.19
N LEU A 74 15.60 -10.36 7.00
CA LEU A 74 14.39 -11.16 6.76
C LEU A 74 14.76 -12.55 6.23
N ALA A 75 13.88 -13.53 6.46
CA ALA A 75 14.03 -14.85 5.87
C ALA A 75 13.95 -14.76 4.33
N GLU A 76 14.83 -15.47 3.62
CA GLU A 76 14.88 -15.47 2.15
C GLU A 76 13.52 -15.79 1.53
N ARG A 77 12.82 -16.83 2.04
CA ARG A 77 11.47 -17.19 1.57
C ARG A 77 10.47 -16.03 1.63
N HIS A 78 10.59 -15.15 2.62
CA HIS A 78 9.70 -14.01 2.79
C HIS A 78 10.03 -12.90 1.79
N VAL A 79 11.33 -12.62 1.62
CA VAL A 79 11.81 -11.65 0.63
C VAL A 79 11.45 -12.10 -0.78
N SER A 80 11.68 -13.36 -1.14
CA SER A 80 11.31 -13.93 -2.44
C SER A 80 9.81 -13.78 -2.72
N ARG A 81 8.93 -14.05 -1.75
CA ARG A 81 7.49 -13.88 -1.92
C ARG A 81 7.09 -12.42 -2.10
N GLN A 82 7.62 -11.51 -1.29
CA GLN A 82 7.32 -10.08 -1.41
C GLN A 82 7.87 -9.49 -2.71
N LEU A 83 9.06 -9.91 -3.15
CA LEU A 83 9.69 -9.41 -4.37
C LEU A 83 8.83 -9.68 -5.62
N ARG A 84 8.03 -10.77 -5.64
CA ARG A 84 7.08 -11.08 -6.73
C ARG A 84 6.06 -9.97 -6.97
N LEU A 85 5.72 -9.17 -5.95
CA LEU A 85 4.79 -8.05 -6.10
C LEU A 85 5.30 -6.98 -7.08
N ALA A 86 6.62 -6.93 -7.34
CA ALA A 86 7.20 -6.05 -8.36
C ALA A 86 6.86 -6.49 -9.80
N TYR A 87 6.32 -7.69 -9.98
CA TYR A 87 6.01 -8.32 -11.27
C TYR A 87 4.51 -8.61 -11.46
N LEU A 88 3.65 -7.96 -10.67
CA LEU A 88 2.21 -7.97 -10.89
C LEU A 88 1.86 -7.46 -12.30
N ALA A 89 0.78 -7.99 -12.86
CA ALA A 89 0.27 -7.58 -14.16
C ALA A 89 0.01 -6.06 -14.17
N PRO A 90 0.39 -5.33 -15.24
CA PRO A 90 0.22 -3.87 -15.31
C PRO A 90 -1.22 -3.42 -15.05
N GLY A 91 -2.21 -4.18 -15.50
CA GLY A 91 -3.63 -3.92 -15.25
C GLY A 91 -4.00 -3.99 -13.77
N VAL A 92 -3.46 -4.96 -13.04
CA VAL A 92 -3.64 -5.10 -11.59
C VAL A 92 -2.98 -3.94 -10.85
N LEU A 93 -1.73 -3.62 -11.20
CA LEU A 93 -1.00 -2.52 -10.59
C LEU A 93 -1.73 -1.18 -10.79
N LYS A 94 -2.27 -0.93 -11.99
CA LYS A 94 -3.07 0.28 -12.27
C LYS A 94 -4.32 0.35 -11.40
N ARG A 95 -5.03 -0.78 -11.20
CA ARG A 95 -6.22 -0.83 -10.34
C ARG A 95 -5.86 -0.60 -8.86
N LEU A 96 -4.82 -1.25 -8.35
CA LEU A 96 -4.37 -1.12 -6.96
C LEU A 96 -3.79 0.27 -6.65
N VAL A 97 -2.88 0.78 -7.47
CA VAL A 97 -2.12 2.01 -7.16
C VAL A 97 -2.86 3.27 -7.60
N TYR A 98 -3.40 3.28 -8.82
CA TYR A 98 -4.03 4.49 -9.38
C TYR A 98 -5.52 4.58 -9.05
N LYS A 99 -6.28 3.51 -9.33
CA LYS A 99 -7.73 3.50 -9.03
C LYS A 99 -8.03 3.28 -7.55
N ARG A 100 -7.01 2.92 -6.75
CA ARG A 100 -7.12 2.61 -5.32
C ARG A 100 -8.19 1.57 -5.02
N GLU A 101 -8.38 0.62 -5.93
CA GLU A 101 -9.41 -0.39 -5.84
C GLU A 101 -9.04 -1.49 -4.85
N VAL A 102 -9.90 -1.72 -3.86
CA VAL A 102 -9.61 -2.66 -2.76
C VAL A 102 -9.59 -4.09 -3.33
N PRO A 103 -8.48 -4.84 -3.16
CA PRO A 103 -8.45 -6.22 -3.60
C PRO A 103 -9.37 -7.08 -2.74
N ALA A 104 -9.98 -8.10 -3.34
CA ALA A 104 -10.76 -9.13 -2.65
C ALA A 104 -9.87 -10.10 -1.85
N VAL A 105 -8.55 -10.03 -2.06
CA VAL A 105 -7.56 -10.96 -1.49
C VAL A 105 -6.63 -10.30 -0.48
N THR A 106 -6.14 -11.11 0.47
CA THR A 106 -5.11 -10.68 1.42
C THR A 106 -3.76 -10.44 0.73
N LEU A 107 -2.87 -9.67 1.37
CA LEU A 107 -1.50 -9.46 0.88
C LEU A 107 -0.76 -10.79 0.65
N LEU A 108 -0.96 -11.78 1.53
CA LEU A 108 -0.34 -13.09 1.38
C LEU A 108 -0.79 -13.75 0.07
N LYS A 109 -2.10 -13.77 -0.17
CA LYS A 109 -2.66 -14.35 -1.39
C LYS A 109 -2.26 -13.55 -2.63
N LEU A 110 -2.12 -12.23 -2.53
CA LEU A 110 -1.61 -11.39 -3.61
C LEU A 110 -0.18 -11.79 -4.03
N THR A 111 0.69 -12.19 -3.09
CA THR A 111 2.03 -12.71 -3.44
C THR A 111 1.97 -14.04 -4.18
N ASP A 112 0.92 -14.83 -3.98
CA ASP A 112 0.71 -16.09 -4.70
C ASP A 112 0.11 -15.82 -6.09
N VAL A 113 -0.83 -14.86 -6.20
CA VAL A 113 -1.40 -14.43 -7.49
C VAL A 113 -0.32 -13.80 -8.39
N ALA A 114 0.67 -13.11 -7.83
CA ALA A 114 1.79 -12.57 -8.58
C ALA A 114 2.63 -13.64 -9.31
N ALA A 115 2.49 -14.93 -8.95
CA ALA A 115 3.12 -16.04 -9.65
C ALA A 115 2.28 -16.62 -10.81
N LEU A 116 1.02 -16.20 -10.96
CA LEU A 116 0.14 -16.65 -12.04
C LEU A 116 0.40 -15.88 -13.34
N PRO A 117 0.03 -16.43 -14.52
CA PRO A 117 0.03 -15.70 -15.78
C PRO A 117 -0.72 -14.39 -15.68
N TRP A 118 -0.20 -13.32 -16.30
CA TRP A 118 -0.75 -11.96 -16.17
C TRP A 118 -2.24 -11.84 -16.53
N HIS A 119 -2.73 -12.66 -17.46
CA HIS A 119 -4.13 -12.62 -17.90
C HIS A 119 -5.10 -13.17 -16.83
N GLU A 120 -4.64 -14.04 -15.93
CA GLU A 120 -5.46 -14.61 -14.84
C GLU A 120 -5.47 -13.72 -13.60
N GLN A 121 -4.48 -12.84 -13.44
CA GLN A 121 -4.32 -12.06 -12.21
C GLN A 121 -5.51 -11.12 -11.91
N PRO A 122 -6.08 -10.37 -12.86
CA PRO A 122 -7.16 -9.42 -12.56
C PRO A 122 -8.38 -10.06 -11.91
N GLU A 123 -8.85 -11.20 -12.43
CA GLU A 123 -9.97 -11.96 -11.88
C GLU A 123 -9.64 -12.38 -10.43
N ARG A 124 -8.47 -13.00 -10.23
CA ARG A 124 -8.06 -13.50 -8.91
C ARG A 124 -7.77 -12.45 -7.84
N VAL A 125 -7.57 -11.19 -8.21
CA VAL A 125 -7.28 -10.11 -7.26
C VAL A 125 -8.54 -9.36 -6.83
N PHE A 126 -9.53 -9.26 -7.72
CA PHE A 126 -10.67 -8.36 -7.55
C PHE A 126 -12.03 -9.06 -7.46
N ASP A 127 -12.11 -10.34 -7.81
CA ASP A 127 -13.31 -11.20 -7.61
C ASP A 127 -13.12 -12.14 -6.40
#